data_AF-A0A1G8IP86-F1
#
_entry.id   AF-A0A1G8IP86-F1
#
_cell.length_a   1.000
_cell.length_b   1.000
_cell.length_c   1.000
_cell.angle_alpha   90.00
_cell.angle_beta   90.00
_cell.angle_gamma   90.00
#
_symmetry.space_group_name_H-M   'P 1'
#
loop_
_entity.id
_entity.type
_entity.pdbx_description
1 polymer ?
#
loop_
_entity_poly.entity_id
_entity_poly.type
_entity_poly.pdbx_seq_one_letter_code
_entity_poly.pdbx_strand_id
1 'polypeptide(L)'
;MRVLIVFLILVLCFSCKEKKEDVIEVEYDIKIDTLTTINKEDELVKQKLQELKERFYHIKLYNSEIVTDTIVGFDFLESDSSLDYSFDYEPFLKRGNSDSISLYTKNIEVVIRKSKFEKTKSKLTYDSDSLNIIQIDNHNVIGAEDVPNTYISKIYLDLSNNYVEIDKRYYEDLYEPNFDLTEAYYYDKEIIITMGNSDGYLGYVVTFFIDEELNIKRIIYIP
;
A
#
# COMPACT_ATOMS: atom_id res chain seq x y z
N MET A 1 -23.08 45.58 85.93
CA MET A 1 -22.29 45.86 87.15
C MET A 1 -21.03 45.00 87.11
N ARG A 2 -19.90 45.59 87.51
CA ARG A 2 -18.54 45.07 87.46
C ARG A 2 -18.37 43.65 88.05
N VAL A 3 -17.65 42.80 87.30
CA VAL A 3 -16.34 42.19 87.64
C VAL A 3 -16.10 41.73 89.10
N LEU A 4 -15.72 40.44 89.25
CA LEU A 4 -14.43 39.89 89.78
C LEU A 4 -14.69 38.58 90.57
N ILE A 5 -14.46 37.38 89.99
CA ILE A 5 -13.24 36.52 90.02
C ILE A 5 -12.87 35.99 91.41
N VAL A 6 -12.70 34.65 91.51
CA VAL A 6 -11.48 33.86 91.86
C VAL A 6 -11.96 32.41 92.06
N PHE A 7 -11.73 31.49 91.12
CA PHE A 7 -10.57 30.59 90.91
C PHE A 7 -10.55 29.35 91.82
N LEU A 8 -10.64 28.14 91.22
CA LEU A 8 -9.73 27.03 91.53
C LEU A 8 -9.70 25.99 90.38
N ILE A 9 -8.52 25.40 90.27
CA ILE A 9 -7.92 24.57 89.21
C ILE A 9 -8.23 23.08 89.42
N LEU A 10 -8.44 22.29 88.35
CA LEU A 10 -7.61 21.12 87.99
C LEU A 10 -7.97 20.57 86.59
N VAL A 11 -6.91 20.17 85.88
CA VAL A 11 -6.70 19.92 84.44
C VAL A 11 -5.76 18.71 84.41
N LEU A 12 -5.80 17.71 83.52
CA LEU A 12 -6.56 17.37 82.32
C LEU A 12 -6.44 15.84 82.11
N CYS A 13 -7.51 15.20 81.65
CA CYS A 13 -7.44 13.90 80.96
C CYS A 13 -7.18 14.16 79.48
N PHE A 14 -6.38 13.33 78.80
CA PHE A 14 -6.69 12.94 77.41
C PHE A 14 -6.11 11.57 77.07
N SER A 15 -6.96 10.79 76.41
CA SER A 15 -6.89 9.36 76.10
C SER A 15 -6.45 9.12 74.65
N CYS A 16 -6.11 7.86 74.37
CA CYS A 16 -5.86 7.18 73.08
C CYS A 16 -4.42 7.09 72.57
N LYS A 17 -3.95 5.84 72.44
CA LYS A 17 -2.96 5.43 71.42
C LYS A 17 -3.14 3.95 71.07
N GLU A 18 -3.54 3.70 69.83
CA GLU A 18 -3.59 2.40 69.17
C GLU A 18 -2.18 1.92 68.76
N LYS A 19 -2.04 0.61 68.58
CA LYS A 19 -0.79 -0.11 68.29
C LYS A 19 -0.27 0.17 66.88
N LYS A 20 1.06 0.31 66.78
CA LYS A 20 1.86 0.31 65.54
C LYS A 20 2.24 -1.11 65.13
N GLU A 21 2.21 -1.38 63.83
CA GLU A 21 3.11 -2.32 63.14
C GLU A 21 3.32 -1.82 61.69
N ASP A 22 4.49 -2.12 61.14
CA ASP A 22 5.32 -1.23 60.31
C ASP A 22 4.88 -1.01 58.86
N VAL A 23 5.03 0.24 58.40
CA VAL A 23 4.85 0.72 57.03
C VAL A 23 6.17 0.55 56.28
N ILE A 24 6.18 -0.27 55.23
CA ILE A 24 7.26 -0.29 54.24
C ILE A 24 7.03 0.90 53.31
N GLU A 25 7.84 1.94 53.50
CA GLU A 25 7.90 3.11 52.64
C GLU A 25 8.71 2.74 51.39
N VAL A 26 8.02 2.52 50.26
CA VAL A 26 8.68 2.46 48.95
C VAL A 26 8.47 3.82 48.29
N GLU A 27 9.51 4.64 48.37
CA GLU A 27 9.66 5.91 47.68
C GLU A 27 9.71 5.64 46.17
N TYR A 28 8.59 5.86 45.47
CA TYR A 28 8.59 5.89 44.00
C TYR A 28 8.96 7.30 43.55
N ASP A 29 10.21 7.43 43.18
CA ASP A 29 10.82 8.61 42.57
C ASP A 29 10.19 8.85 41.18
N ILE A 30 9.09 9.61 41.11
CA ILE A 30 8.48 9.99 39.83
C ILE A 30 9.34 11.11 39.21
N LYS A 31 10.37 10.70 38.46
CA LYS A 31 10.98 11.55 37.45
C LYS A 31 9.95 11.84 36.37
N ILE A 32 9.37 13.04 36.40
CA ILE A 32 8.69 13.62 35.24
C ILE A 32 9.78 14.02 34.26
N ASP A 33 10.20 13.07 33.43
CA ASP A 33 11.06 13.34 32.29
C ASP A 33 10.17 13.75 31.13
N THR A 34 10.25 15.03 30.77
CA THR A 34 9.66 15.59 29.57
C THR A 34 10.30 14.94 28.35
N LEU A 35 9.57 14.06 27.67
CA LEU A 35 9.79 13.77 26.25
C LEU A 35 8.48 13.28 25.60
N THR A 36 7.86 14.18 24.84
CA THR A 36 6.91 13.86 23.78
C THR A 36 7.50 12.79 22.87
N THR A 37 7.01 11.56 23.01
CA THR A 37 7.25 10.51 22.05
C THR A 37 5.91 10.24 21.38
N ILE A 38 5.68 10.92 20.25
CA ILE A 38 4.64 10.47 19.31
C ILE A 38 5.07 9.05 18.93
N ASN A 39 4.22 8.08 19.25
CA ASN A 39 4.55 6.67 19.10
C ASN A 39 4.74 6.38 17.60
N LYS A 40 5.82 5.68 17.22
CA LYS A 40 6.01 5.22 15.84
C LYS A 40 4.83 4.38 15.34
N GLU A 41 4.08 3.78 16.26
CA GLU A 41 2.84 3.07 15.95
C GLU A 41 1.72 4.01 15.48
N ASP A 42 1.64 5.26 15.94
CA ASP A 42 0.63 6.23 15.48
C ASP A 42 0.94 6.76 14.07
N GLU A 43 2.23 6.88 13.71
CA GLU A 43 2.67 7.15 12.34
C GLU A 43 2.44 5.93 11.42
N LEU A 44 2.68 4.71 11.91
CA LEU A 44 2.42 3.47 11.18
C LEU A 44 0.91 3.21 11.00
N VAL A 45 0.08 3.61 11.95
CA VAL A 45 -1.39 3.55 11.88
C VAL A 45 -1.93 4.62 10.93
N LYS A 46 -1.32 5.81 10.85
CA LYS A 46 -1.64 6.81 9.82
C LYS A 46 -1.18 6.39 8.42
N GLN A 47 -0.02 5.74 8.27
CA GLN A 47 0.42 5.11 7.02
C GLN A 47 -0.46 3.90 6.63
N LYS A 48 -1.03 3.18 7.60
CA LYS A 48 -1.96 2.07 7.37
C LYS A 48 -3.38 2.53 7.05
N LEU A 49 -3.77 3.74 7.46
CA LEU A 49 -5.02 4.41 7.09
C LEU A 49 -4.88 5.31 5.85
N GLN A 50 -3.89 5.02 5.02
CA GLN A 50 -3.84 5.46 3.62
C GLN A 50 -4.73 4.53 2.77
N GLU A 51 -5.96 4.30 3.24
CA GLU A 51 -7.01 3.78 2.40
C GLU A 51 -7.27 4.85 1.34
N LEU A 52 -7.13 4.51 0.06
CA LEU A 52 -7.74 5.30 -0.99
C LEU A 52 -9.18 5.54 -0.53
N LYS A 53 -9.61 6.81 -0.44
CA LYS A 53 -11.03 7.14 -0.20
C LYS A 53 -11.87 6.23 -1.08
N GLU A 54 -12.99 5.72 -0.56
CA GLU A 54 -13.91 4.87 -1.32
C GLU A 54 -14.13 5.49 -2.72
N ARG A 55 -13.64 4.79 -3.74
CA ARG A 55 -13.59 5.26 -5.13
C ARG A 55 -14.43 4.34 -5.99
N PHE A 56 -15.10 4.95 -6.96
CA PHE A 56 -15.93 4.26 -7.93
C PHE A 56 -15.35 4.45 -9.32
N TYR A 57 -15.22 3.35 -10.04
CA TYR A 57 -14.63 3.30 -11.38
C TYR A 57 -15.68 2.93 -12.40
N HIS A 58 -15.67 3.63 -13.52
CA HIS A 58 -16.48 3.30 -14.69
C HIS A 58 -15.70 2.30 -15.54
N ILE A 59 -16.24 1.11 -15.66
CA ILE A 59 -15.64 0.02 -16.43
C ILE A 59 -16.62 -0.54 -17.45
N LYS A 60 -16.07 -1.13 -18.50
CA LYS A 60 -16.77 -1.97 -19.46
C LYS A 60 -16.43 -3.42 -19.16
N LEU A 61 -17.45 -4.21 -18.83
CA LEU A 61 -17.31 -5.66 -18.67
C LEU A 61 -17.46 -6.35 -20.01
N TYR A 62 -16.52 -7.22 -20.35
CA TYR A 62 -16.61 -8.06 -21.53
C TYR A 62 -17.10 -9.45 -21.12
N ASN A 63 -18.35 -9.75 -21.44
CA ASN A 63 -18.84 -11.13 -21.49
C ASN A 63 -19.02 -11.48 -22.98
N SER A 64 -18.87 -12.75 -23.35
CA SER A 64 -18.77 -13.27 -24.72
C SER A 64 -19.83 -12.78 -25.72
N GLU A 65 -20.92 -12.15 -25.25
CA GLU A 65 -22.00 -11.63 -26.08
C GLU A 65 -22.47 -10.21 -25.71
N ILE A 66 -21.99 -9.61 -24.59
CA ILE A 66 -22.53 -8.34 -24.07
C ILE A 66 -21.41 -7.50 -23.45
N VAL A 67 -21.32 -6.22 -23.86
CA VAL A 67 -20.57 -5.19 -23.15
C VAL A 67 -21.53 -4.43 -22.24
N THR A 68 -21.22 -4.34 -20.95
CA THR A 68 -22.03 -3.59 -19.99
C THR A 68 -21.21 -2.53 -19.27
N ASP A 69 -21.68 -1.28 -19.31
CA ASP A 69 -21.11 -0.18 -18.54
C ASP A 69 -21.48 -0.36 -17.07
N THR A 70 -20.47 -0.44 -16.21
CA THR A 70 -20.64 -0.75 -14.80
C THR A 70 -19.85 0.23 -13.96
N ILE A 71 -20.43 0.66 -12.82
CA ILE A 71 -19.72 1.45 -11.82
C ILE A 71 -19.38 0.52 -10.66
N VAL A 72 -18.09 0.39 -10.35
CA VAL A 72 -17.60 -0.56 -9.35
C VAL A 72 -16.69 0.10 -8.33
N GLY A 73 -16.73 -0.38 -7.09
CA GLY A 73 -15.75 -0.04 -6.07
C GLY A 73 -14.46 -0.84 -6.23
N PHE A 74 -13.41 -0.46 -5.50
CA PHE A 74 -12.15 -1.20 -5.51
C PHE A 74 -12.32 -2.66 -5.06
N ASP A 75 -13.09 -2.91 -4.00
CA ASP A 75 -13.32 -4.24 -3.45
C ASP A 75 -13.95 -5.20 -4.48
N PHE A 76 -14.77 -4.67 -5.39
CA PHE A 76 -15.34 -5.46 -6.47
C PHE A 76 -14.24 -5.93 -7.44
N LEU A 77 -13.35 -5.03 -7.84
CA LEU A 77 -12.21 -5.35 -8.73
C LEU A 77 -11.22 -6.33 -8.09
N GLU A 78 -11.05 -6.31 -6.76
CA GLU A 78 -10.23 -7.29 -6.05
C GLU A 78 -10.91 -8.67 -5.95
N SER A 79 -12.24 -8.70 -5.91
CA SER A 79 -13.00 -9.92 -5.58
C SER A 79 -13.14 -10.92 -6.72
N ASP A 80 -13.01 -10.48 -7.97
CA ASP A 80 -13.23 -11.34 -9.14
C ASP A 80 -11.98 -11.35 -10.05
N SER A 81 -11.12 -12.35 -9.83
CA SER A 81 -9.89 -12.50 -10.59
C SER A 81 -10.09 -12.96 -12.04
N SER A 82 -11.33 -13.27 -12.45
CA SER A 82 -11.68 -13.79 -13.79
C SER A 82 -12.39 -12.77 -14.68
N LEU A 83 -12.57 -11.55 -14.19
CA LEU A 83 -13.33 -10.52 -14.86
C LEU A 83 -12.49 -9.84 -15.95
N ASP A 84 -12.88 -9.98 -17.21
CA ASP A 84 -12.31 -9.19 -18.30
C ASP A 84 -12.99 -7.82 -18.36
N TYR A 85 -12.23 -6.76 -18.08
CA TYR A 85 -12.74 -5.39 -18.06
C TYR A 85 -11.75 -4.39 -18.66
N SER A 86 -12.29 -3.29 -19.16
CA SER A 86 -11.52 -2.08 -19.49
C SER A 86 -12.11 -0.87 -18.77
N PHE A 87 -11.30 0.17 -18.59
CA PHE A 87 -11.80 1.42 -18.05
C PHE A 87 -12.49 2.24 -19.14
N ASP A 88 -13.66 2.79 -18.84
CA ASP A 88 -14.40 3.63 -19.78
C ASP A 88 -13.96 5.10 -19.70
N TYR A 89 -12.67 5.32 -19.93
CA TYR A 89 -12.02 6.63 -19.93
C TYR A 89 -11.22 6.84 -21.21
N GLU A 90 -10.96 8.10 -21.55
CA GLU A 90 -10.07 8.42 -22.67
C GLU A 90 -8.64 7.94 -22.34
N PRO A 91 -8.06 7.03 -23.15
CA PRO A 91 -6.71 6.54 -22.91
C PRO A 91 -5.68 7.62 -23.24
N PHE A 92 -4.54 7.54 -22.57
CA PHE A 92 -3.37 8.34 -22.91
C PHE A 92 -2.86 7.97 -24.31
N LEU A 93 -2.22 8.94 -24.98
CA LEU A 93 -1.52 8.67 -26.23
C LEU A 93 -0.36 7.71 -25.98
N LYS A 94 -0.14 6.77 -26.89
CA LYS A 94 0.89 5.74 -26.78
C LYS A 94 2.04 6.00 -27.74
N ARG A 95 3.28 5.86 -27.24
CA ARG A 95 4.52 5.84 -28.02
C ARG A 95 5.44 4.76 -27.48
N GLY A 96 5.62 3.70 -28.25
CA GLY A 96 6.46 2.56 -27.87
C GLY A 96 7.73 2.43 -28.70
N ASN A 97 8.70 1.72 -28.13
CA ASN A 97 9.84 1.11 -28.81
C ASN A 97 10.08 -0.29 -28.20
N SER A 98 11.20 -0.94 -28.53
CA SER A 98 11.43 -2.34 -28.14
C SER A 98 11.52 -2.57 -26.63
N ASP A 99 12.05 -1.60 -25.89
CA ASP A 99 12.43 -1.72 -24.47
C ASP A 99 11.68 -0.73 -23.58
N SER A 100 10.86 0.16 -24.14
CA SER A 100 10.03 1.08 -23.37
C SER A 100 8.71 1.44 -24.04
N ILE A 101 7.76 1.86 -23.21
CA ILE A 101 6.52 2.49 -23.63
C ILE A 101 6.34 3.80 -22.85
N SER A 102 5.90 4.82 -23.56
CA SER A 102 5.47 6.11 -23.04
C SER A 102 3.96 6.24 -23.29
N LEU A 103 3.21 6.47 -22.22
CA LEU A 103 1.77 6.76 -22.22
C LEU A 103 1.61 8.19 -21.73
N TYR A 104 1.11 9.09 -22.56
CA TYR A 104 1.17 10.51 -22.26
C TYR A 104 -0.08 11.30 -22.64
N THR A 105 -0.25 12.39 -21.91
CA THR A 105 -1.12 13.52 -22.23
C THR A 105 -0.25 14.77 -22.39
N LYS A 106 -0.87 15.95 -22.41
CA LYS A 106 -0.12 17.22 -22.37
C LYS A 106 0.70 17.40 -21.09
N ASN A 107 0.21 16.89 -19.94
CA ASN A 107 0.73 17.25 -18.62
C ASN A 107 1.30 16.06 -17.83
N ILE A 108 1.04 14.84 -18.28
CA ILE A 108 1.40 13.60 -17.58
C ILE A 108 2.03 12.68 -18.62
N GLU A 109 3.18 12.11 -18.31
CA GLU A 109 3.77 10.99 -19.06
C GLU A 109 4.13 9.86 -18.08
N VAL A 110 3.60 8.66 -18.35
CA VAL A 110 3.97 7.41 -17.69
C VAL A 110 4.95 6.70 -18.60
N VAL A 111 6.12 6.34 -18.07
CA VAL A 111 7.09 5.55 -18.83
C VAL A 111 7.38 4.24 -18.10
N ILE A 112 7.25 3.15 -18.85
CA ILE A 112 7.58 1.80 -18.39
C ILE A 112 8.72 1.29 -19.27
N ARG A 113 9.77 0.76 -18.64
CA ARG A 113 10.90 0.12 -19.30
C ARG A 113 10.99 -1.34 -18.92
N LYS A 114 11.36 -2.15 -19.89
CA LYS A 114 11.66 -3.56 -19.68
C LYS A 114 13.13 -3.85 -19.97
N SER A 115 13.64 -4.92 -19.37
CA SER A 115 15.00 -5.39 -19.60
C SER A 115 15.03 -6.89 -19.64
N LYS A 116 16.08 -7.45 -20.24
CA LYS A 116 16.28 -8.89 -20.31
C LYS A 116 16.47 -9.45 -18.90
N PHE A 117 15.75 -10.50 -18.57
CA PHE A 117 15.92 -11.22 -17.33
C PHE A 117 17.19 -12.08 -17.38
N GLU A 118 18.01 -11.99 -16.34
CA GLU A 118 19.27 -12.70 -16.24
C GLU A 118 19.16 -13.83 -15.21
N LYS A 119 18.82 -15.04 -15.67
CA LYS A 119 18.66 -16.25 -14.83
C LYS A 119 19.78 -16.45 -13.80
N THR A 120 21.02 -16.11 -14.15
CA THR A 120 22.20 -16.33 -13.28
C THR A 120 22.31 -15.33 -12.13
N LYS A 121 21.53 -14.24 -12.14
CA LYS A 121 21.52 -13.20 -11.12
C LYS A 121 20.38 -13.33 -10.11
N SER A 122 19.44 -14.24 -10.34
CA SER A 122 18.26 -14.44 -9.50
C SER A 122 18.24 -15.83 -8.86
N LYS A 123 17.62 -15.92 -7.69
CA LYS A 123 17.35 -17.19 -7.02
C LYS A 123 16.02 -17.74 -7.51
N LEU A 124 16.09 -18.84 -8.26
CA LEU A 124 14.91 -19.55 -8.77
C LEU A 124 14.54 -20.72 -7.89
N THR A 125 13.25 -20.87 -7.61
CA THR A 125 12.69 -22.05 -6.93
C THR A 125 11.67 -22.69 -7.86
N TYR A 126 11.76 -24.01 -8.00
CA TYR A 126 10.89 -24.81 -8.86
C TYR A 126 9.94 -25.66 -8.02
N ASP A 127 8.87 -26.14 -8.63
CA ASP A 127 8.00 -27.17 -8.06
C ASP A 127 8.72 -28.51 -7.85
N SER A 128 8.02 -29.48 -7.24
CA SER A 128 8.59 -30.80 -6.91
C SER A 128 9.09 -31.56 -8.13
N ASP A 129 8.45 -31.33 -9.28
CA ASP A 129 8.77 -32.01 -10.53
C ASP A 129 9.85 -31.24 -11.33
N SER A 130 10.29 -30.09 -10.80
CA SER A 130 11.29 -29.19 -11.40
C SER A 130 10.93 -28.70 -12.80
N LEU A 131 9.63 -28.68 -13.12
CA LEU A 131 9.12 -28.26 -14.43
C LEU A 131 8.73 -26.79 -14.40
N ASN A 132 8.06 -26.35 -13.32
CA ASN A 132 7.53 -25.00 -13.23
C ASN A 132 8.28 -24.17 -12.21
N ILE A 133 8.51 -22.90 -12.52
CA ILE A 133 9.03 -21.94 -11.55
C ILE A 133 7.90 -21.50 -10.65
N ILE A 134 8.12 -21.60 -9.34
CA ILE A 134 7.15 -21.14 -8.34
C ILE A 134 7.60 -19.84 -7.68
N GLN A 135 8.92 -19.57 -7.62
CA GLN A 135 9.44 -18.33 -7.04
C GLN A 135 10.68 -17.78 -7.73
N ILE A 136 10.77 -16.45 -7.79
CA ILE A 136 11.95 -15.68 -8.20
C ILE A 136 12.31 -14.72 -7.06
N ASP A 137 13.55 -14.81 -6.57
CA ASP A 137 14.05 -13.95 -5.47
C ASP A 137 13.15 -13.95 -4.22
N ASN A 138 12.55 -15.11 -3.94
CA ASN A 138 11.59 -15.39 -2.87
C ASN A 138 10.20 -14.73 -3.03
N HIS A 139 9.88 -14.19 -4.21
CA HIS A 139 8.52 -13.78 -4.59
C HIS A 139 7.85 -14.91 -5.37
N ASN A 140 6.56 -15.16 -5.11
CA ASN A 140 5.79 -16.08 -5.93
C ASN A 140 5.67 -15.52 -7.34
N VAL A 141 5.90 -16.37 -8.34
CA VAL A 141 5.74 -15.97 -9.74
C VAL A 141 4.26 -15.92 -10.08
N ILE A 142 3.88 -14.92 -10.87
CA ILE A 142 2.52 -14.71 -11.37
C ILE A 142 2.54 -14.96 -12.87
N GLY A 143 1.69 -15.87 -13.32
CA GLY A 143 1.44 -16.07 -14.75
C GLY A 143 2.61 -16.55 -15.59
N ALA A 144 3.63 -17.18 -14.99
CA ALA A 144 4.72 -17.81 -15.73
C ALA A 144 4.94 -19.24 -15.25
N GLU A 145 5.04 -20.16 -16.21
CA GLU A 145 5.43 -21.55 -15.98
C GLU A 145 6.95 -21.71 -16.08
N ASP A 146 7.59 -20.86 -16.88
CA ASP A 146 9.00 -20.95 -17.25
C ASP A 146 9.82 -19.75 -16.75
N VAL A 147 11.15 -19.77 -16.99
CA VAL A 147 12.01 -18.62 -16.66
C VAL A 147 11.61 -17.43 -17.55
N PRO A 148 11.24 -16.27 -16.99
CA PRO A 148 10.86 -15.14 -17.81
C PRO A 148 12.04 -14.66 -18.65
N ASN A 149 11.74 -14.12 -19.83
CA ASN A 149 12.71 -13.51 -20.73
C ASN A 149 12.93 -12.04 -20.39
N THR A 150 11.89 -11.35 -19.92
CA THR A 150 11.96 -9.92 -19.58
C THR A 150 11.28 -9.60 -18.26
N TYR A 151 11.73 -8.51 -17.64
CA TYR A 151 11.16 -7.94 -16.42
C TYR A 151 11.01 -6.44 -16.56
N ILE A 152 10.16 -5.83 -15.74
CA ILE A 152 10.03 -4.38 -15.68
C ILE A 152 11.23 -3.81 -14.92
N SER A 153 12.08 -3.08 -15.63
CA SER A 153 13.28 -2.50 -15.03
C SER A 153 13.05 -1.12 -14.43
N LYS A 154 12.06 -0.38 -14.94
CA LYS A 154 11.76 0.96 -14.44
C LYS A 154 10.32 1.37 -14.74
N ILE A 155 9.67 2.02 -13.78
CA ILE A 155 8.46 2.81 -13.99
C ILE A 155 8.71 4.22 -13.45
N TYR A 156 8.37 5.25 -14.23
CA TYR A 156 8.41 6.63 -13.75
C TYR A 156 7.28 7.49 -14.33
N LEU A 157 6.96 8.56 -13.62
CA LEU A 157 6.01 9.58 -14.01
C LEU A 157 6.75 10.89 -14.25
N ASP A 158 6.41 11.58 -15.34
CA ASP A 158 6.73 12.99 -15.56
C ASP A 158 5.43 13.80 -15.45
N LEU A 159 5.32 14.59 -14.37
CA LEU A 159 4.15 15.40 -14.03
C LEU A 159 4.42 16.89 -14.32
N SER A 160 4.71 17.22 -15.58
CA SER A 160 5.00 18.57 -16.11
C SER A 160 6.22 19.31 -15.54
N ASN A 161 6.59 19.08 -14.28
CA ASN A 161 7.74 19.67 -13.58
C ASN A 161 8.26 18.77 -12.44
N ASN A 162 7.71 17.58 -12.27
CA ASN A 162 8.09 16.66 -11.20
C ASN A 162 8.31 15.27 -11.78
N TYR A 163 9.54 14.78 -11.63
CA TYR A 163 9.92 13.43 -11.99
C TYR A 163 9.76 12.53 -10.78
N VAL A 164 8.92 11.51 -10.89
CA VAL A 164 8.67 10.55 -9.82
C VAL A 164 9.04 9.16 -10.32
N GLU A 165 10.08 8.57 -9.73
CA GLU A 165 10.39 7.16 -9.94
C GLU A 165 9.53 6.32 -9.00
N ILE A 166 8.82 5.34 -9.56
CA ILE A 166 8.02 4.40 -8.78
C ILE A 166 8.98 3.41 -8.13
N ASP A 167 8.78 3.15 -6.83
CA ASP A 167 9.59 2.18 -6.10
C ASP A 167 9.43 0.77 -6.72
N LYS A 168 10.56 0.09 -6.94
CA LYS A 168 10.60 -1.24 -7.53
C LYS A 168 9.73 -2.26 -6.79
N ARG A 169 9.49 -2.10 -5.49
CA ARG A 169 8.63 -2.99 -4.70
C ARG A 169 7.21 -3.15 -5.27
N TYR A 170 6.75 -2.21 -6.09
CA TYR A 170 5.43 -2.26 -6.71
C TYR A 170 5.40 -3.11 -7.99
N TYR A 171 6.55 -3.38 -8.62
CA TYR A 171 6.62 -4.03 -9.92
C TYR A 171 7.74 -5.07 -10.09
N GLU A 172 8.58 -5.32 -9.08
CA GLU A 172 9.75 -6.21 -9.19
C GLU A 172 9.40 -7.70 -9.32
N ASP A 173 8.16 -8.06 -8.99
CA ASP A 173 7.55 -9.38 -9.16
C ASP A 173 6.75 -9.51 -10.47
N LEU A 174 6.78 -8.48 -11.33
CA LEU A 174 6.09 -8.47 -12.61
C LEU A 174 7.06 -8.76 -13.76
N TYR A 175 6.71 -9.76 -14.55
CA TYR A 175 7.50 -10.28 -15.66
C TYR A 175 6.71 -10.27 -16.96
N GLU A 176 7.45 -10.25 -18.08
CA GLU A 176 6.90 -10.34 -19.44
C GLU A 176 5.86 -9.26 -19.78
N PRO A 177 6.19 -7.96 -19.59
CA PRO A 177 5.28 -6.87 -19.88
C PRO A 177 4.96 -6.78 -21.39
N ASN A 178 3.67 -6.73 -21.69
CA ASN A 178 3.14 -6.54 -23.03
C ASN A 178 2.71 -5.08 -23.24
N PHE A 179 3.58 -4.31 -23.90
CA PHE A 179 3.36 -2.89 -24.19
C PHE A 179 2.17 -2.63 -25.12
N ASP A 180 1.78 -3.59 -25.97
CA ASP A 180 0.60 -3.43 -26.82
C ASP A 180 -0.68 -3.46 -25.99
N LEU A 181 -0.69 -4.27 -24.92
CA LEU A 181 -1.79 -4.39 -23.95
C LEU A 181 -1.59 -3.52 -22.69
N THR A 182 -0.79 -2.46 -22.78
CA THR A 182 -0.60 -1.49 -21.69
C THR A 182 -1.31 -0.19 -22.00
N GLU A 183 -2.20 0.28 -21.13
CA GLU A 183 -2.89 1.57 -21.28
C GLU A 183 -2.79 2.39 -19.99
N ALA A 184 -3.03 3.69 -20.11
CA ALA A 184 -3.12 4.57 -18.96
C ALA A 184 -4.27 5.56 -19.14
N TYR A 185 -4.85 5.96 -18.03
CA TYR A 185 -5.99 6.88 -17.95
C TYR A 185 -5.78 7.88 -16.82
N TYR A 186 -6.52 8.98 -16.86
CA TYR A 186 -6.59 9.93 -15.75
C TYR A 186 -8.05 10.18 -15.42
N TYR A 187 -8.44 9.81 -14.20
CA TYR A 187 -9.81 9.96 -13.71
C TYR A 187 -9.79 10.33 -12.24
N ASP A 188 -10.63 11.30 -11.85
CA ASP A 188 -10.75 11.78 -10.46
C ASP A 188 -9.42 11.95 -9.71
N LYS A 189 -8.46 12.63 -10.34
CA LYS A 189 -7.11 12.91 -9.80
C LYS A 189 -6.25 11.66 -9.55
N GLU A 190 -6.55 10.57 -10.24
CA GLU A 190 -5.80 9.32 -10.20
C GLU A 190 -5.27 8.98 -11.60
N ILE A 191 -4.01 8.54 -11.65
CA ILE A 191 -3.44 7.89 -12.82
C ILE A 191 -3.72 6.40 -12.66
N ILE A 192 -4.41 5.83 -13.65
CA ILE A 192 -4.72 4.40 -13.71
C ILE A 192 -3.86 3.82 -14.82
N ILE A 193 -3.10 2.75 -14.55
CA ILE A 193 -2.26 2.07 -15.54
C ILE A 193 -2.69 0.62 -15.59
N THR A 194 -3.24 0.17 -16.72
CA THR A 194 -3.52 -1.25 -16.98
C THR A 194 -2.38 -1.82 -17.81
N MET A 195 -1.93 -3.02 -17.48
CA MET A 195 -0.85 -3.67 -18.20
C MET A 195 -1.09 -5.17 -18.26
N GLY A 196 -1.30 -5.67 -19.48
CA GLY A 196 -1.22 -7.09 -19.77
C GLY A 196 0.23 -7.58 -19.70
N ASN A 197 0.42 -8.75 -19.12
CA ASN A 197 1.70 -9.42 -18.97
C ASN A 197 1.50 -10.91 -19.30
N SER A 198 2.37 -11.48 -20.12
CA SER A 198 2.31 -12.91 -20.45
C SER A 198 3.51 -13.33 -21.29
N ASP A 199 3.97 -14.56 -21.11
CA ASP A 199 4.78 -15.31 -22.07
C ASP A 199 4.02 -16.50 -22.71
N GLY A 200 2.72 -16.69 -22.40
CA GLY A 200 1.97 -17.86 -22.83
C GLY A 200 0.50 -17.91 -22.37
N TYR A 201 0.05 -19.10 -21.95
CA TYR A 201 -1.36 -19.40 -21.62
C TYR A 201 -1.84 -18.77 -20.30
N LEU A 202 -0.92 -18.45 -19.38
CA LEU A 202 -1.22 -17.90 -18.05
C LEU A 202 -1.05 -16.37 -17.99
N GLY A 203 -1.49 -15.67 -19.03
CA GLY A 203 -1.42 -14.20 -19.04
C GLY A 203 -2.17 -13.59 -17.86
N TYR A 204 -1.66 -12.49 -17.34
CA TYR A 204 -2.26 -11.76 -16.22
C TYR A 204 -2.26 -10.26 -16.52
N VAL A 205 -3.16 -9.55 -15.87
CA VAL A 205 -3.24 -8.09 -15.96
C VAL A 205 -2.95 -7.51 -14.59
N VAL A 206 -2.13 -6.47 -14.57
CA VAL A 206 -1.95 -5.61 -13.41
C VAL A 206 -2.59 -4.26 -13.69
N THR A 207 -3.32 -3.75 -12.70
CA THR A 207 -3.80 -2.37 -12.70
C THR A 207 -3.15 -1.62 -11.55
N PHE A 208 -2.44 -0.54 -11.85
CA PHE A 208 -1.95 0.42 -10.86
C PHE A 208 -2.89 1.60 -10.74
N PHE A 209 -3.11 2.03 -9.52
CA PHE A 209 -3.88 3.20 -9.13
C PHE A 209 -2.94 4.12 -8.36
N ILE A 210 -2.66 5.31 -8.92
CA ILE A 210 -1.71 6.27 -8.36
C ILE A 210 -2.42 7.60 -8.13
N ASP A 211 -2.62 7.97 -6.87
CA ASP A 211 -3.32 9.21 -6.51
C ASP A 211 -2.42 10.45 -6.56
N GLU A 212 -3.01 11.63 -6.30
CA GLU A 212 -2.30 12.92 -6.30
C GLU A 212 -1.20 13.05 -5.22
N GLU A 213 -1.22 12.17 -4.21
CA GLU A 213 -0.20 12.08 -3.15
C GLU A 213 0.86 11.00 -3.46
N LEU A 214 0.77 10.34 -4.62
CA LEU A 214 1.64 9.25 -5.07
C LEU A 214 1.49 7.96 -4.24
N ASN A 215 0.35 7.78 -3.58
CA ASN A 215 -0.02 6.50 -3.00
C ASN A 215 -0.37 5.54 -4.12
N ILE A 216 0.11 4.30 -4.01
CA ILE A 216 -0.04 3.30 -5.06
C ILE A 216 -0.80 2.11 -4.51
N LYS A 217 -1.91 1.78 -5.16
CA LYS A 217 -2.57 0.49 -5.01
C LYS A 217 -2.43 -0.29 -6.31
N ARG A 218 -2.31 -1.61 -6.21
CA ARG A 218 -2.24 -2.50 -7.37
C ARG A 218 -3.23 -3.64 -7.24
N ILE A 219 -3.88 -4.01 -8.34
CA ILE A 219 -4.69 -5.22 -8.47
C ILE A 219 -4.02 -6.10 -9.52
N ILE A 220 -3.98 -7.40 -9.25
CA ILE A 220 -3.53 -8.40 -10.21
C ILE A 220 -4.66 -9.40 -10.40
N TYR A 221 -5.04 -9.65 -11.64
CA TYR A 221 -6.03 -10.67 -11.99
C TYR A 221 -5.55 -11.51 -13.16
N ILE A 222 -6.05 -12.74 -13.25
CA ILE A 222 -5.67 -13.75 -14.24
C ILE A 222 -6.96 -14.13 -14.98
N PRO A 223 -7.20 -13.56 -16.18
CA PRO A 223 -8.42 -13.81 -16.94
C PRO A 223 -8.63 -15.29 -17.32
#